data_AF-A0A356U5Q3-F1
#
_entry.id   AF-A0A356U5Q3-F1
#
_cell.length_a   1.000
_cell.length_b   1.000
_cell.length_c   1.000
_cell.angle_alpha   90.00
_cell.angle_beta   90.00
_cell.angle_gamma   90.00
#
_symmetry.space_group_name_H-M   'P 1'
#
loop_
_entity.id
_entity.type
_entity.pdbx_description
1 polymer ?
#
loop_
_entity_poly.entity_id
_entity_poly.type
_entity_poly.pdbx_seq_one_letter_code
_entity_poly.pdbx_strand_id
1 'polypeptide(L)'
;MIYVVIQFGCIIYLIINARFDLVESFSALLIILSLIVGLMAVVNMRLDNLNIVPTLKDKHQLVTHGIYHFIRHPMYTSVLL
;
A
#
# COMPACT_ATOMS: atom_id res chain seq x y z
N MET A 1 -0.39 -4.89 17.14
CA MET A 1 -1.37 -3.97 16.53
C MET A 1 -1.12 -2.51 16.88
N ILE A 2 -0.62 -2.17 18.08
CA ILE A 2 -0.32 -0.78 18.48
C ILE A 2 0.54 -0.01 17.44
N TYR A 3 1.61 -0.62 16.92
CA TYR A 3 2.47 0.00 15.91
C TYR A 3 1.75 0.31 14.59
N VAL A 4 0.83 -0.56 14.17
CA VAL A 4 0.04 -0.36 12.94
C VAL A 4 -0.90 0.83 13.10
N VAL A 5 -1.54 0.95 14.26
CA VAL A 5 -2.41 2.11 14.58
C VAL A 5 -1.60 3.40 14.59
N ILE A 6 -0.42 3.39 15.24
CA ILE A 6 0.48 4.55 15.25
C ILE A 6 0.93 4.89 13.83
N GLN A 7 1.33 3.91 13.02
CA GLN A 7 1.77 4.11 11.65
C GLN A 7 0.67 4.78 10.80
N PHE A 8 -0.55 4.24 10.77
CA PHE A 8 -1.65 4.86 10.03
C PHE A 8 -2.01 6.24 10.57
N GLY A 9 -1.94 6.44 11.90
CA GLY A 9 -2.11 7.75 12.53
C GLY A 9 -1.07 8.77 12.06
N CYS A 10 0.21 8.40 12.00
CA CYS A 10 1.28 9.25 11.49
C CYS A 10 1.08 9.56 10.00
N ILE A 11 0.70 8.58 9.18
CA ILE A 11 0.42 8.79 7.75
C ILE A 11 -0.73 9.80 7.57
N ILE A 12 -1.83 9.63 8.29
CA ILE A 12 -2.97 10.57 8.24
C ILE A 12 -2.54 11.97 8.69
N TYR A 13 -1.79 12.06 9.78
CA TYR A 13 -1.26 13.33 10.28
C TYR A 13 -0.37 14.03 9.24
N LEU A 14 0.52 13.28 8.57
CA LEU A 14 1.37 13.79 7.51
C LEU A 14 0.55 14.31 6.32
N ILE A 15 -0.48 13.56 5.89
CA ILE A 15 -1.38 13.96 4.79
C ILE A 15 -2.12 15.25 5.13
N ILE A 16 -2.64 15.39 6.36
CA ILE A 16 -3.37 16.59 6.80
C ILE A 16 -2.47 17.84 6.81
N ASN A 17 -1.20 17.66 7.19
CA ASN A 17 -0.23 18.76 7.27
C ASN A 17 0.61 18.93 5.99
N ALA A 18 0.35 18.13 4.95
CA ALA A 18 1.08 18.20 3.70
C ALA A 18 0.75 19.49 2.95
N ARG A 19 1.79 20.15 2.45
CA ARG A 19 1.68 21.31 1.55
C ARG A 19 1.54 20.84 0.11
N PHE A 20 0.32 20.55 -0.31
CA PHE A 20 0.04 20.06 -1.65
C PHE A 20 0.35 21.08 -2.76
N ASP A 21 0.42 22.37 -2.41
CA ASP A 21 0.85 23.46 -3.27
C ASP A 21 2.32 23.36 -3.73
N LEU A 22 3.15 22.61 -3.00
CA LEU A 22 4.57 22.40 -3.32
C LEU A 22 4.84 21.09 -4.09
N VAL A 23 3.80 20.37 -4.50
CA VAL A 23 3.97 19.09 -5.20
C VAL A 23 4.33 19.34 -6.66
N GLU A 24 5.58 19.03 -7.02
CA GLU A 24 6.05 19.09 -8.41
C GLU A 24 5.44 17.97 -9.27
N SER A 25 5.45 18.15 -10.59
CA SER A 25 4.86 17.19 -11.54
C SER A 25 5.47 15.78 -11.43
N PHE A 26 6.76 15.67 -11.15
CA PHE A 26 7.42 14.38 -10.96
C PHE A 26 6.97 13.69 -9.67
N SER A 27 6.89 14.43 -8.56
CA SER A 27 6.34 13.92 -7.29
C SER A 27 4.87 13.53 -7.43
N ALA A 28 4.06 14.31 -8.15
CA ALA A 28 2.68 13.97 -8.45
C ALA A 28 2.57 12.65 -9.24
N LEU A 29 3.44 12.44 -10.23
CA LEU A 29 3.50 11.19 -10.98
C LEU A 29 3.81 10.00 -10.07
N LEU A 30 4.79 10.14 -9.17
CA LEU A 30 5.13 9.09 -8.20
C LEU A 30 3.97 8.77 -7.26
N ILE A 31 3.28 9.80 -6.74
CA ILE A 31 2.08 9.63 -5.89
C ILE A 31 0.97 8.90 -6.66
N ILE A 32 0.71 9.26 -7.91
CA ILE A 32 -0.29 8.57 -8.73
C ILE A 32 0.10 7.12 -8.95
N LEU A 33 1.37 6.85 -9.27
CA LEU A 33 1.87 5.50 -9.48
C LEU A 33 1.78 4.67 -8.19
N SER A 34 2.09 5.26 -7.03
CA SER A 34 2.02 4.59 -5.74
C SER A 34 0.58 4.20 -5.39
N LEU A 35 -0.39 5.08 -5.65
CA LEU A 35 -1.82 4.79 -5.51
C LEU A 35 -2.28 3.65 -6.44
N ILE A 36 -1.86 3.68 -7.72
CA ILE A 36 -2.22 2.62 -8.68
C ILE A 36 -1.66 1.27 -8.24
N VAL A 37 -0.37 1.21 -7.88
CA VAL A 37 0.27 -0.04 -7.43
C VAL A 37 -0.39 -0.54 -6.15
N GLY A 38 -0.66 0.34 -5.18
CA GLY A 38 -1.30 -0.01 -3.93
C GLY A 38 -2.72 -0.55 -4.13
N LEU A 39 -3.51 0.10 -4.98
CA LEU A 39 -4.87 -0.35 -5.31
C LEU A 39 -4.86 -1.71 -6.01
N MET A 40 -4.00 -1.89 -7.03
CA MET A 40 -3.83 -3.18 -7.70
C MET A 40 -3.39 -4.27 -6.73
N ALA A 41 -2.51 -3.95 -5.77
CA ALA A 41 -2.04 -4.89 -4.77
C ALA A 41 -3.17 -5.35 -3.84
N VAL A 42 -4.02 -4.44 -3.37
CA VAL A 42 -5.16 -4.75 -2.51
C VAL A 42 -6.22 -5.56 -3.26
N VAL A 43 -6.56 -5.15 -4.49
CA VAL A 43 -7.56 -5.84 -5.32
C VAL A 43 -7.10 -7.27 -5.64
N ASN A 44 -5.85 -7.47 -6.10
CA ASN A 44 -5.33 -8.79 -6.45
C ASN A 44 -5.13 -9.70 -5.23
N MET A 45 -4.74 -9.15 -4.07
CA MET A 45 -4.61 -9.95 -2.84
C MET A 45 -5.97 -10.47 -2.36
N ARG A 46 -7.07 -9.75 -2.66
CA ARG A 46 -8.43 -9.96 -2.14
C ARG A 46 -8.52 -9.73 -0.62
N LEU A 47 -9.61 -9.13 -0.16
CA LEU A 47 -9.82 -8.80 1.26
C LEU A 47 -9.78 -10.05 2.17
N ASP A 48 -10.27 -11.18 1.66
CA ASP A 48 -10.30 -12.45 2.39
C ASP A 48 -8.88 -12.94 2.71
N ASN A 49 -7.92 -12.73 1.81
CA ASN A 49 -6.54 -13.19 1.95
C ASN A 49 -5.64 -12.14 2.65
N LEU A 50 -6.01 -10.86 2.59
CA LEU A 50 -5.27 -9.75 3.17
C LEU A 50 -5.19 -9.87 4.70
N ASN A 51 -3.98 -9.77 5.26
CA ASN A 51 -3.79 -9.58 6.70
C ASN A 51 -2.77 -8.47 6.93
N ILE A 52 -3.09 -7.56 7.86
CA ILE A 52 -2.23 -6.43 8.21
C ILE A 52 -1.10 -6.91 9.14
N VAL A 53 -1.34 -7.97 9.89
CA VAL A 53 -0.32 -8.68 10.65
C VAL A 53 0.31 -9.72 9.73
N PRO A 54 1.64 -9.97 9.79
CA PRO A 54 2.31 -11.01 9.01
C PRO A 54 1.98 -12.43 9.51
N THR A 55 0.71 -12.68 9.84
CA THR A 55 0.18 -14.00 10.15
C THR A 55 -0.70 -14.47 9.00
N LEU A 56 -0.58 -15.74 8.63
CA LEU A 56 -1.44 -16.32 7.60
C LEU A 56 -2.84 -16.50 8.17
N LYS A 57 -3.85 -16.19 7.35
CA LYS A 57 -5.26 -16.52 7.66
C LYS A 57 -5.53 -17.99 7.39
N ASP A 58 -6.60 -18.52 7.97
CA ASP A 58 -7.09 -19.83 7.59
C ASP A 58 -7.42 -19.89 6.10
N LYS A 59 -6.94 -20.93 5.42
CA LYS A 59 -7.06 -21.12 3.97
C LYS A 59 -6.36 -20.05 3.11
N HIS A 60 -5.37 -19.35 3.66
CA HIS A 60 -4.59 -18.37 2.90
C HIS A 60 -4.02 -18.99 1.61
N GLN A 61 -4.20 -18.31 0.49
CA GLN A 61 -3.77 -18.78 -0.83
C GLN A 61 -2.59 -17.95 -1.31
N LEU A 62 -1.63 -18.58 -1.99
CA LEU A 62 -0.57 -17.85 -2.64
C LEU A 62 -1.12 -17.07 -3.85
N VAL A 63 -0.86 -15.77 -3.89
CA VAL A 63 -1.26 -14.89 -5.01
C VAL A 63 -0.03 -14.58 -5.87
N THR A 64 -0.02 -15.08 -7.12
CA THR A 64 1.07 -14.86 -8.09
C THR A 64 0.61 -14.23 -9.40
N HIS A 65 -0.67 -13.84 -9.48
CA HIS A 65 -1.27 -13.21 -10.67
C HIS A 65 -1.45 -11.70 -10.47
N GLY A 66 -1.78 -10.98 -11.55
CA GLY A 66 -1.90 -9.52 -11.53
C GLY A 66 -0.57 -8.86 -11.19
N ILE A 67 -0.58 -7.84 -10.32
CA ILE A 67 0.64 -7.11 -9.94
C ILE A 67 1.68 -8.00 -9.21
N TYR A 68 1.20 -9.07 -8.54
CA TYR A 68 2.07 -10.03 -7.83
C TYR A 68 2.89 -10.92 -8.78
N HIS A 69 2.59 -10.92 -10.09
CA HIS A 69 3.45 -11.56 -11.09
C HIS A 69 4.78 -10.82 -11.26
N PHE A 70 4.78 -9.50 -11.09
CA PHE A 70 5.95 -8.64 -11.33
C PHE A 70 6.70 -8.29 -10.03
N ILE A 71 5.97 -8.05 -8.95
CA ILE A 71 6.52 -7.57 -7.68
C ILE A 71 6.01 -8.47 -6.55
N ARG A 72 6.92 -9.03 -5.72
CA ARG A 72 6.55 -9.91 -4.60
C ARG A 72 5.85 -9.18 -3.45
N HIS A 73 6.21 -7.92 -3.21
CA HIS A 73 5.65 -7.09 -2.14
C HIS A 73 5.12 -5.73 -2.66
N PRO A 74 4.11 -5.75 -3.56
CA PRO A 74 3.64 -4.53 -4.23
C PRO A 74 3.02 -3.52 -3.26
N MET A 75 2.43 -3.97 -2.14
CA MET A 75 1.96 -3.08 -1.07
C MET A 75 3.09 -2.31 -0.40
N TYR A 76 4.28 -2.89 -0.29
CA TYR A 76 5.44 -2.19 0.29
C TYR A 76 6.05 -1.25 -0.74
N THR A 77 6.08 -1.66 -2.01
CA THR A 77 6.48 -0.79 -3.12
C THR A 77 5.60 0.45 -3.20
N SER A 78 4.27 0.34 -3.02
CA SER A 78 3.39 1.52 -3.00
C SER A 78 3.59 2.45 -1.81
N VAL A 79 4.17 1.98 -0.71
CA VAL A 79 4.49 2.86 0.45
C VAL A 79 5.86 3.52 0.28
N LEU A 80 6.77 2.88 -0.46
CA LEU A 80 8.10 3.40 -0.77
C LEU A 80 8.09 4.45 -1.89
N LEU A 81 7.15 4.34 -2.83
CA LEU A 81 6.91 5.29 -3.92
C LEU A 81 6.16 6.53 -3.42
#